data_AF-A0AAD6AC89-F1
#
_entry.id   AF-A0AAD6AC89-F1
#
_cell.length_a   1.000
_cell.length_b   1.000
_cell.length_c   1.000
_cell.angle_alpha   90.00
_cell.angle_beta   90.00
_cell.angle_gamma   90.00
#
_symmetry.space_group_name_H-M   'P 1'
#
loop_
_entity.id
_entity.type
_entity.pdbx_description
1 polymer ?
#
loop_
_entity_poly.entity_id
_entity_poly.type
_entity_poly.pdbx_seq_one_letter_code
_entity_poly.pdbx_strand_id
1 'polypeptide(L)'
;MKLPVLQLGRSASLRPGEFVVAIGSPFSLQNTVTTGIVSTTQRGGKELGLLNSDMEYIQTDAIINYGNSGGPLVNLDGEVIGINTLKVTAGISFAIPSDKIRQFLAEAHDRQAKGKTYRKKRYIGVRMMSLTPSLAKELKERQSDFPDVTSGAYVIEVIRRTPAET
;
A
#
# COMPACT_ATOMS: atom_id res chain seq x y z
N MET A 1 -9.10 14.14 -21.89
CA MET A 1 -7.79 14.66 -21.42
C MET A 1 -6.84 13.49 -21.32
N LYS A 2 -5.65 13.56 -21.93
CA LYS A 2 -4.61 12.53 -21.74
C LYS A 2 -3.78 12.95 -20.54
N LEU A 3 -3.67 12.08 -19.54
CA LEU A 3 -2.81 12.32 -18.38
C LEU A 3 -1.36 11.92 -18.72
N PRO A 4 -0.34 12.62 -18.21
CA PRO A 4 1.03 12.12 -18.23
C PRO A 4 1.11 10.77 -17.52
N VAL A 5 1.94 9.87 -18.04
CA VAL A 5 2.11 8.51 -17.51
C VAL A 5 3.57 8.21 -17.30
N LEU A 6 3.86 7.34 -16.32
CA LEU A 6 5.18 6.78 -16.11
C LEU A 6 5.26 5.37 -16.71
N GLN A 7 6.44 5.04 -17.24
CA GLN A 7 6.72 3.70 -17.74
C GLN A 7 7.23 2.80 -16.62
N LEU A 8 6.86 1.51 -16.65
CA LEU A 8 7.37 0.51 -15.71
C LEU A 8 8.70 -0.07 -16.23
N GLY A 9 9.78 0.19 -15.52
CA GLY A 9 11.09 -0.42 -15.74
C GLY A 9 11.13 -1.88 -15.25
N ARG A 10 12.28 -2.54 -15.37
CA ARG A 10 12.48 -3.91 -14.88
C ARG A 10 13.21 -3.91 -13.55
N SER A 11 12.52 -4.27 -12.47
CA SER A 11 13.15 -4.37 -11.15
C SER A 11 14.19 -5.50 -11.08
N ALA A 12 14.04 -6.56 -11.88
CA ALA A 12 14.98 -7.67 -11.95
C ALA A 12 16.35 -7.31 -12.54
N SER A 13 16.47 -6.20 -13.29
CA SER A 13 17.75 -5.72 -13.82
C SER A 13 18.43 -4.70 -12.93
N LEU A 14 17.83 -4.32 -11.80
CA LEU A 14 18.43 -3.40 -10.85
C LEU A 14 19.73 -3.99 -10.29
N ARG A 15 20.69 -3.11 -10.04
CA ARG A 15 21.93 -3.45 -9.35
C ARG A 15 22.05 -2.66 -8.04
N PRO A 16 22.63 -3.27 -6.99
CA PRO A 16 23.03 -2.51 -5.81
C PRO A 16 23.93 -1.33 -6.21
N GLY A 17 23.67 -0.16 -5.62
CA GLY A 17 24.36 1.09 -5.92
C GLY A 17 23.71 1.95 -7.00
N GLU A 18 22.69 1.46 -7.72
CA GLU A 18 21.98 2.30 -8.69
C GLU A 18 21.21 3.43 -8.00
N PHE A 19 21.33 4.64 -8.54
CA PHE A 19 20.62 5.81 -8.04
C PHE A 19 19.13 5.69 -8.29
N VAL A 20 18.35 6.06 -7.26
CA VAL A 20 16.89 6.04 -7.28
C VAL A 20 16.33 7.30 -6.66
N VAL A 21 15.15 7.68 -7.13
CA VAL A 21 14.39 8.82 -6.62
C VAL A 21 13.03 8.33 -6.13
N ALA A 22 12.70 8.61 -4.88
CA ALA A 22 11.41 8.32 -4.28
C ALA A 22 10.55 9.58 -4.28
N ILE A 23 9.44 9.53 -5.00
CA ILE A 23 8.53 10.66 -5.20
C ILE A 23 7.19 10.35 -4.57
N GLY A 24 6.54 11.34 -3.96
CA GLY A 24 5.09 11.30 -3.77
C GLY A 24 4.51 12.64 -3.38
N SER A 25 3.24 12.66 -3.00
CA SER A 25 2.46 13.87 -2.76
C SER A 25 1.65 13.74 -1.47
N PRO A 26 2.19 14.17 -0.30
CA PRO A 26 1.52 14.00 0.99
C PRO A 26 0.12 14.63 1.06
N PHE A 27 -0.11 15.72 0.32
CA PHE A 27 -1.35 16.50 0.38
C PHE A 27 -1.85 16.96 -1.00
N SER A 28 -1.51 16.25 -2.07
CA SER A 28 -1.89 16.55 -3.48
C SER A 28 -1.45 17.92 -4.05
N LEU A 29 -0.85 18.80 -3.23
CA LEU A 29 -0.43 20.16 -3.62
C LEU A 29 1.09 20.39 -3.54
N GLN A 30 1.83 19.52 -2.84
CA GLN A 30 3.28 19.61 -2.72
C GLN A 30 3.87 18.23 -2.92
N ASN A 31 4.89 18.13 -3.77
CA ASN A 31 5.59 16.87 -4.01
C ASN A 31 6.76 16.78 -3.02
N THR A 32 6.92 15.62 -2.38
CA THR A 32 8.11 15.25 -1.63
C THR A 32 8.98 14.38 -2.50
N VAL A 33 10.24 14.79 -2.67
CA VAL A 33 11.23 14.07 -3.46
C VAL A 33 12.43 13.78 -2.56
N THR A 34 12.82 12.52 -2.50
CA THR A 34 14.03 12.06 -1.82
C THR A 34 14.84 11.22 -2.79
N THR A 35 16.15 11.18 -2.62
CA THR A 35 17.07 10.43 -3.47
C THR A 35 17.92 9.49 -2.61
N GLY A 36 18.41 8.43 -3.23
CA GLY A 36 19.27 7.45 -2.61
C GLY A 36 19.79 6.46 -3.64
N ILE A 37 20.23 5.30 -3.18
CA ILE A 37 20.66 4.18 -3.98
C ILE A 37 19.87 2.92 -3.64
N VAL A 38 19.88 1.95 -4.54
CA VAL A 38 19.46 0.58 -4.26
C VAL A 38 20.50 -0.06 -3.34
N SER A 39 20.10 -0.42 -2.11
CA SER A 39 20.97 -1.16 -1.20
C SER A 39 20.96 -2.65 -1.51
N THR A 40 19.79 -3.21 -1.78
CA THR A 40 19.61 -4.60 -2.24
C THR A 40 18.31 -4.74 -3.03
N THR A 41 18.26 -5.67 -3.96
CA THR A 41 17.11 -5.90 -4.86
C THR A 41 16.18 -7.01 -4.40
N GLN A 42 16.61 -7.84 -3.45
CA GLN A 42 15.92 -9.09 -3.09
C GLN A 42 15.88 -9.28 -1.57
N ARG A 43 15.28 -8.34 -0.83
CA ARG A 43 15.09 -8.54 0.60
C ARG A 43 13.78 -9.26 0.88
N GLY A 44 13.86 -10.48 1.40
CA GLY A 44 12.67 -11.28 1.72
C GLY A 44 11.85 -10.65 2.85
N GLY A 45 10.51 -10.59 2.70
CA GLY A 45 9.61 -10.04 3.73
C GLY A 45 9.72 -10.73 5.08
N LYS A 46 10.10 -12.02 5.12
CA LYS A 46 10.39 -12.76 6.36
C LYS A 46 11.54 -12.14 7.16
N GLU A 47 12.57 -11.59 6.50
CA GLU A 47 13.66 -10.85 7.16
C GLU A 47 13.19 -9.52 7.77
N LEU A 48 12.04 -9.00 7.30
CA LEU A 48 11.42 -7.77 7.79
C LEU A 48 10.41 -8.01 8.91
N GLY A 49 10.32 -9.24 9.42
CA GLY A 49 9.32 -9.63 10.43
C GLY A 49 7.91 -9.78 9.85
N LEU A 50 7.74 -9.74 8.53
CA LEU A 50 6.48 -10.03 7.86
C LEU A 50 6.32 -11.55 7.74
N LEU A 51 5.86 -12.16 8.84
CA LEU A 51 5.80 -13.62 9.06
C LEU A 51 5.03 -14.38 7.96
N ASN A 52 4.18 -13.71 7.17
CA ASN A 52 3.38 -14.30 6.09
C ASN A 52 3.69 -13.72 4.70
N SER A 53 4.85 -13.11 4.49
CA SER A 53 5.24 -12.50 3.23
C SER A 53 6.30 -13.32 2.50
N ASP A 54 5.91 -14.03 1.44
CA ASP A 54 6.84 -14.58 0.43
C ASP A 54 7.26 -13.52 -0.61
N MET A 55 6.99 -12.25 -0.33
CA MET A 55 7.35 -11.13 -1.20
C MET A 55 8.80 -10.68 -0.95
N GLU A 56 9.51 -10.40 -2.03
CA GLU A 56 10.81 -9.72 -2.03
C GLU A 56 10.61 -8.22 -2.27
N TYR A 57 11.39 -7.41 -1.57
CA TYR A 57 11.35 -5.96 -1.63
C TYR A 57 12.68 -5.41 -2.13
N ILE A 58 12.60 -4.26 -2.80
CA ILE A 58 13.76 -3.41 -3.09
C ILE A 58 14.08 -2.63 -1.83
N GLN A 59 15.30 -2.74 -1.33
CA GLN A 59 15.80 -1.92 -0.23
C GLN A 59 16.52 -0.69 -0.79
N THR A 60 16.25 0.48 -0.21
CA THR A 60 16.94 1.73 -0.55
C THR A 60 17.19 2.55 0.72
N ASP A 61 18.24 3.36 0.68
CA ASP A 61 18.51 4.39 1.69
C ASP A 61 17.77 5.71 1.41
N ALA A 62 17.09 5.82 0.26
CA ALA A 62 16.18 6.93 -0.01
C ALA A 62 15.13 7.00 1.10
N ILE A 63 14.95 8.20 1.65
CA ILE A 63 14.05 8.39 2.79
C ILE A 63 12.61 8.19 2.30
N ILE A 64 11.94 7.16 2.83
CA ILE A 64 10.51 6.94 2.63
C ILE A 64 9.75 7.37 3.89
N ASN A 65 8.71 8.19 3.71
CA ASN A 65 7.85 8.69 4.78
C ASN A 65 6.39 8.78 4.29
N TYR A 66 5.48 9.25 5.15
CA TYR A 66 4.08 9.43 4.78
C TYR A 66 3.86 10.31 3.53
N GLY A 67 4.82 11.16 3.17
CA GLY A 67 4.72 12.01 1.99
C GLY A 67 5.01 11.33 0.66
N ASN A 68 5.85 10.29 0.64
CA ASN A 68 6.15 9.56 -0.59
C ASN A 68 5.72 8.09 -0.60
N SER A 69 5.19 7.56 0.51
CA SER A 69 4.57 6.24 0.57
C SER A 69 3.39 6.13 -0.40
N GLY A 70 3.31 5.00 -1.10
CA GLY A 70 2.38 4.76 -2.22
C GLY A 70 2.81 5.39 -3.56
N GLY A 71 3.76 6.32 -3.54
CA GLY A 71 4.34 6.92 -4.74
C GLY A 71 5.41 6.05 -5.41
N PRO A 72 5.87 6.44 -6.62
CA PRO A 72 6.86 5.66 -7.36
C PRO A 72 8.27 5.82 -6.78
N LEU A 73 9.02 4.72 -6.85
CA LEU A 73 10.47 4.71 -6.84
C LEU A 73 10.94 4.63 -8.30
N VAL A 74 11.73 5.59 -8.75
CA VAL A 74 12.17 5.68 -10.15
C VAL A 74 13.69 5.62 -10.28
N ASN A 75 14.17 5.05 -11.39
CA ASN A 75 15.58 5.13 -11.78
C ASN A 75 15.88 6.46 -12.50
N LEU A 76 17.14 6.69 -12.87
CA LEU A 76 17.57 7.90 -13.57
C LEU A 76 17.01 8.05 -14.99
N ASP A 77 16.54 6.95 -15.59
CA ASP A 77 15.85 6.96 -16.88
C ASP A 77 14.36 7.38 -16.76
N GLY A 78 13.89 7.63 -15.53
CA GLY A 78 12.50 8.01 -15.25
C GLY A 78 11.53 6.84 -15.28
N GLU A 79 12.03 5.61 -15.28
CA GLU A 79 11.23 4.39 -15.22
C GLU A 79 10.91 4.02 -13.77
N VAL A 80 9.68 3.57 -13.54
CA VAL A 80 9.24 3.08 -12.24
C VAL A 80 9.81 1.70 -12.02
N ILE A 81 10.67 1.59 -11.02
CA ILE A 81 11.32 0.35 -10.59
C ILE A 81 10.68 -0.21 -9.31
N GLY A 82 9.87 0.59 -8.60
CA GLY A 82 9.04 0.09 -7.51
C GLY A 82 8.00 1.08 -6.98
N ILE A 83 7.24 0.65 -5.97
CA ILE A 83 6.30 1.51 -5.21
C ILE A 83 6.80 1.64 -3.77
N ASN A 84 6.99 2.87 -3.32
CA ASN A 84 7.40 3.20 -1.96
C ASN A 84 6.39 2.64 -0.96
N THR A 85 6.80 1.80 -0.02
CA THR A 85 5.85 1.12 0.87
C THR A 85 6.17 1.36 2.34
N LEU A 86 7.34 0.92 2.81
CA LEU A 86 7.65 0.87 4.24
C LEU A 86 8.97 1.56 4.54
N LYS A 87 9.04 2.20 5.71
CA LYS A 87 10.30 2.57 6.37
C LYS A 87 10.44 1.69 7.61
N VAL A 88 11.58 1.01 7.76
CA VAL A 88 11.84 0.18 8.94
C VAL A 88 12.72 0.93 9.95
N THR A 89 13.81 1.53 9.49
CA THR A 89 14.70 2.34 10.32
C THR A 89 15.35 3.46 9.49
N ALA A 90 16.16 4.31 10.12
CA ALA A 90 16.92 5.34 9.40
C ALA A 90 17.86 4.69 8.37
N GLY A 91 17.79 5.15 7.11
CA GLY A 91 18.60 4.60 6.00
C GLY A 91 18.16 3.23 5.49
N ILE A 92 17.03 2.68 5.96
CA ILE A 92 16.47 1.41 5.46
C ILE A 92 14.99 1.58 5.16
N SER A 93 14.70 1.72 3.87
CA SER A 93 13.37 1.82 3.31
C SER A 93 13.12 0.72 2.29
N PHE A 94 11.86 0.38 2.07
CA PHE A 94 11.44 -0.71 1.18
C PHE A 94 10.41 -0.27 0.15
N ALA A 95 10.58 -0.79 -1.06
CA ALA A 95 9.64 -0.63 -2.16
C ALA A 95 9.23 -1.98 -2.76
N ILE A 96 7.98 -2.07 -3.19
CA ILE A 96 7.44 -3.21 -3.94
C ILE A 96 8.04 -3.19 -5.36
N PRO A 97 8.64 -4.28 -5.87
CA PRO A 97 9.28 -4.31 -7.19
C PRO A 97 8.31 -4.09 -8.36
N SER A 98 8.76 -3.38 -9.41
CA SER A 98 7.97 -3.12 -10.64
C SER A 98 7.53 -4.38 -11.37
N ASP A 99 8.30 -5.47 -11.30
CA ASP A 99 7.92 -6.73 -11.95
C ASP A 99 6.70 -7.37 -11.25
N LYS A 100 6.58 -7.21 -9.93
CA LYS A 100 5.38 -7.62 -9.18
C LYS A 100 4.18 -6.73 -9.50
N ILE A 101 4.41 -5.44 -9.69
CA ILE A 101 3.38 -4.50 -10.12
C ILE A 101 2.88 -4.88 -11.52
N ARG A 102 3.79 -5.21 -12.44
CA ARG A 102 3.45 -5.67 -13.80
C ARG A 102 2.60 -6.94 -13.77
N GLN A 103 2.98 -7.92 -12.95
CA GLN A 103 2.19 -9.14 -12.76
C GLN A 103 0.78 -8.82 -12.23
N PHE A 104 0.69 -8.00 -11.19
CA PHE A 104 -0.60 -7.58 -10.62
C PHE A 104 -1.50 -6.88 -11.65
N LEU A 105 -0.94 -5.97 -12.45
CA LEU A 105 -1.67 -5.26 -13.49
C LEU A 105 -2.17 -6.20 -14.59
N ALA A 106 -1.36 -7.16 -15.03
CA ALA A 106 -1.78 -8.17 -16.01
C ALA A 106 -2.94 -9.02 -15.47
N GLU A 107 -2.84 -9.51 -14.24
CA GLU A 107 -3.92 -10.28 -13.60
C GLU A 107 -5.18 -9.45 -13.36
N ALA A 108 -5.04 -8.16 -13.03
CA ALA A 108 -6.17 -7.25 -12.83
C ALA A 108 -6.87 -6.96 -14.16
N HIS A 109 -6.10 -6.73 -15.23
CA HIS A 109 -6.60 -6.53 -16.58
C HIS A 109 -7.35 -7.77 -17.07
N ASP A 110 -6.79 -8.96 -16.90
CA ASP A 110 -7.43 -10.23 -17.25
C ASP A 110 -8.75 -10.44 -16.49
N ARG A 111 -8.78 -10.10 -15.19
CA ARG A 111 -10.00 -10.17 -14.38
C ARG A 111 -11.08 -9.20 -14.87
N GLN A 112 -10.70 -8.03 -15.37
CA GLN A 112 -11.63 -7.08 -15.96
C GLN A 112 -12.13 -7.57 -17.33
N ALA A 113 -11.22 -8.06 -18.18
CA ALA A 113 -11.50 -8.53 -19.53
C ALA A 113 -12.39 -9.78 -19.56
N LYS A 114 -12.19 -10.72 -18.64
CA LYS A 114 -13.03 -11.93 -18.48
C LYS A 114 -14.42 -11.62 -17.94
N GLY A 115 -14.71 -10.35 -17.61
CA GLY A 115 -15.90 -9.93 -16.91
C GLY A 115 -15.85 -10.40 -15.47
N LYS A 116 -16.06 -9.47 -14.52
CA LYS A 116 -16.50 -9.89 -13.19
C LYS A 116 -17.78 -10.69 -13.44
N THR A 117 -17.79 -12.00 -13.17
CA THR A 117 -19.03 -12.67 -12.80
C THR A 117 -19.49 -11.90 -11.57
N TYR A 118 -20.32 -10.88 -11.76
CA TYR A 118 -20.99 -10.17 -10.69
C TYR A 118 -21.91 -11.20 -10.08
N ARG A 119 -21.38 -12.09 -9.22
CA ARG A 119 -22.17 -12.65 -8.15
C ARG A 119 -22.79 -11.41 -7.52
N LYS A 120 -24.12 -11.25 -7.66
CA LYS A 120 -24.91 -10.27 -6.93
C LYS A 120 -24.63 -10.52 -5.45
N LYS A 121 -23.55 -9.94 -4.94
CA LYS A 121 -23.22 -10.00 -3.53
C LYS A 121 -24.26 -9.12 -2.88
N ARG A 122 -25.04 -9.70 -1.97
CA ARG A 122 -25.94 -8.94 -1.12
C ARG A 122 -25.08 -7.94 -0.36
N TYR A 123 -25.39 -6.66 -0.51
CA TYR A 123 -24.61 -5.55 0.01
C TYR A 123 -25.52 -4.68 0.85
N ILE A 124 -25.16 -4.52 2.12
CA ILE A 124 -25.94 -3.77 3.11
C ILE A 124 -25.44 -2.33 3.23
N GLY A 125 -24.16 -2.08 2.92
CA GLY A 125 -23.58 -0.74 2.96
C GLY A 125 -22.99 -0.32 4.31
N VAL A 126 -22.47 -1.28 5.07
CA VAL A 126 -21.69 -1.00 6.28
C VAL A 126 -20.23 -1.37 6.09
N ARG A 127 -19.33 -0.57 6.62
CA ARG A 127 -17.93 -0.95 6.81
C ARG A 127 -17.76 -1.42 8.25
N MET A 128 -17.46 -2.71 8.39
CA MET A 128 -17.34 -3.35 9.69
C MET A 128 -15.90 -3.79 9.95
N MET A 129 -15.53 -3.82 11.23
CA MET A 129 -14.31 -4.44 11.72
C MET A 129 -14.66 -5.36 12.89
N SER A 130 -13.96 -6.48 13.03
CA SER A 130 -14.14 -7.36 14.16
C SER A 130 -13.76 -6.64 15.46
N LEU A 131 -14.65 -6.69 16.45
CA LEU A 131 -14.40 -6.12 17.77
C LEU A 131 -13.55 -7.10 18.58
N THR A 132 -12.28 -6.75 18.78
CA THR A 132 -11.37 -7.49 19.67
C THR A 132 -11.45 -6.93 21.10
N PRO A 133 -11.04 -7.70 22.14
CA PRO A 133 -11.00 -7.19 23.50
C PRO A 133 -10.12 -5.94 23.67
N SER A 134 -9.01 -5.87 22.94
CA SER A 134 -8.13 -4.70 22.93
C SER A 134 -8.81 -3.47 22.34
N LEU A 135 -9.52 -3.63 21.22
CA LEU A 135 -10.25 -2.56 20.55
C LEU A 135 -11.44 -2.09 21.39
N ALA A 136 -12.19 -3.01 22.01
CA ALA A 136 -13.29 -2.65 22.90
C ALA A 136 -12.84 -1.79 24.08
N LYS A 137 -11.69 -2.15 24.68
CA LYS A 137 -11.09 -1.35 25.75
C LYS A 137 -10.68 0.04 25.26
N GLU A 138 -10.01 0.14 24.11
CA GLU A 138 -9.61 1.41 23.52
C GLU A 138 -10.83 2.31 23.21
N LEU A 139 -11.90 1.73 22.66
CA LEU A 139 -13.13 2.46 22.36
C LEU A 139 -13.80 2.98 23.63
N LYS A 140 -13.81 2.19 24.71
CA LYS A 140 -14.37 2.59 26.01
C LYS A 140 -13.58 3.69 26.72
N GLU A 141 -12.26 3.72 26.52
CA GLU A 141 -11.41 4.80 27.00
C GLU A 141 -11.64 6.11 26.21
N ARG A 142 -11.95 6.02 24.91
CA ARG A 142 -12.22 7.19 24.05
C ARG A 142 -13.66 7.69 24.12
N GLN A 143 -14.63 6.80 24.31
CA GLN A 143 -16.07 7.05 24.32
C GLN A 143 -16.67 6.43 25.57
N SER A 144 -17.02 7.27 26.54
CA SER A 144 -17.52 6.83 27.85
C SER A 144 -18.90 6.16 27.79
N ASP A 145 -19.66 6.41 26.73
CA ASP A 145 -20.96 5.81 26.41
C ASP A 145 -20.84 4.49 25.63
N PHE A 146 -19.61 4.06 25.29
CA PHE A 146 -19.41 2.80 24.57
C PHE A 146 -19.84 1.60 25.43
N PRO A 147 -20.68 0.68 24.90
CA PRO A 147 -21.25 -0.42 25.66
C PRO A 147 -20.18 -1.39 26.16
N ASP A 148 -20.50 -2.12 27.24
CA ASP A 148 -19.60 -3.14 27.79
C ASP A 148 -19.67 -4.44 26.98
N VAL A 149 -18.99 -4.44 25.84
CA VAL A 149 -18.95 -5.56 24.89
C VAL A 149 -17.51 -6.01 24.66
N THR A 150 -17.29 -7.32 24.60
CA THR A 150 -15.94 -7.91 24.45
C THR A 150 -15.72 -8.58 23.08
N SER A 151 -16.79 -8.73 22.29
CA SER A 151 -16.77 -9.32 20.95
C SER A 151 -17.93 -8.81 20.10
N GLY A 152 -17.81 -8.92 18.78
CA GLY A 152 -18.85 -8.50 17.84
C GLY A 152 -18.27 -7.92 16.54
N ALA A 153 -19.12 -7.24 15.77
CA ALA A 153 -18.72 -6.45 14.61
C ALA A 153 -18.96 -4.97 14.92
N TYR A 154 -17.90 -4.17 14.91
CA TYR A 154 -17.96 -2.73 15.08
C TYR A 154 -18.24 -2.07 13.73
N VAL A 155 -19.34 -1.32 13.63
CA VAL A 155 -19.68 -0.54 12.44
C VAL A 155 -18.88 0.76 12.48
N ILE A 156 -17.89 0.86 11.59
CA ILE A 156 -17.03 2.04 11.46
C ILE A 156 -17.75 3.14 10.69
N GLU A 157 -18.53 2.74 9.68
CA GLU A 157 -19.14 3.65 8.74
C GLU A 157 -20.39 3.03 8.13
N VAL A 158 -21.44 3.85 8.03
CA VAL A 158 -22.63 3.57 7.22
C VAL A 158 -22.48 4.34 5.91
N ILE A 159 -22.52 3.62 4.80
CA ILE A 159 -22.31 4.19 3.47
C ILE A 159 -23.62 4.81 2.99
N ARG A 160 -23.55 6.04 2.50
CA ARG A 160 -24.75 6.75 2.04
C ARG A 160 -25.41 6.05 0.85
N ARG A 161 -26.73 6.19 0.76
CA ARG A 161 -27.62 5.61 -0.25
C ARG A 161 -27.54 4.08 -0.29
N THR A 162 -27.43 3.46 0.88
CA THR A 162 -27.42 2.00 1.02
C THR A 162 -28.51 1.55 2.00
N PRO A 163 -28.88 0.26 2.01
CA PRO A 163 -29.89 -0.26 2.94
C PRO A 163 -29.59 -0.01 4.43
N ALA A 164 -28.36 0.27 4.81
CA ALA A 164 -27.99 0.56 6.21
C ALA A 164 -28.23 2.01 6.65
N GLU A 165 -28.46 2.94 5.71
CA GLU A 165 -28.72 4.36 6.02
C GLU A 165 -30.21 4.65 6.29
N THR A 166 -31.08 3.64 6.20
CA THR A 166 -32.54 3.76 6.35
C THR A 166 -32.98 4.26 7.71
#